data_AF-A0A177M967-F1
#
_entry.id   AF-A0A177M967-F1
#
_cell.length_a   1.000
_cell.length_b   1.000
_cell.length_c   1.000
_cell.angle_alpha   90.00
_cell.angle_beta   90.00
_cell.angle_gamma   90.00
#
_symmetry.space_group_name_H-M   'P 1'
#
loop_
_entity.id
_entity.type
_entity.pdbx_description
1 polymer ?
#
loop_
_entity_poly.entity_id
_entity_poly.type
_entity_poly.pdbx_seq_one_letter_code
_entity_poly.pdbx_strand_id
1 'polypeptide(L)'
;MIVESSDTVDEFYRKLISHLVDQNFLNRWDSLGWSITSRFKSINIQELGKSVRFGDAKTLDYHAEFCRLLEQLEPGRPIVLMLDEFPQTLENIRENEGVPQVRKLLTTQRELRQEPRYKGKIQFLYAGSIGLQNVVEGMGFTKHINDLREVKMRPFRRDEALSYTQCLLRRKGLQADASWLEMLLDRIDWLAPFYISLLIDELHASPLEEKHIDEAFQAMIGHRNNFEHWHSRLKPQALSKEEYRYCKTLLSLAADPDGLGIGYAEACNLAVQHDVMDEVSRLLNILQHDGYLARDEQNRFRFISPVLRAWWWKEIAN
;
A
#
# COMPACT_ATOMS: atom_id res chain seq x y z
N MET A 1 -6.24 -2.70 -11.31
CA MET A 1 -5.95 -1.54 -12.18
C MET A 1 -5.09 -0.60 -11.37
N ILE A 2 -3.93 -0.20 -11.88
CA ILE A 2 -3.07 0.77 -11.18
C ILE A 2 -3.59 2.16 -11.51
N VAL A 3 -3.98 2.91 -10.48
CA VAL A 3 -4.53 4.28 -10.64
C VAL A 3 -3.56 5.36 -10.18
N GLU A 4 -2.41 4.98 -9.64
CA GLU A 4 -1.39 5.86 -9.04
C GLU A 4 -1.10 7.12 -9.87
N SER A 5 -0.80 6.99 -11.16
CA SER A 5 -0.39 8.09 -12.04
C SER A 5 -1.53 9.05 -12.44
N SER A 6 -2.63 9.08 -11.70
CA SER A 6 -3.77 9.96 -11.98
C SER A 6 -3.60 11.24 -11.17
N ASP A 7 -3.31 12.34 -11.86
CA ASP A 7 -3.05 13.63 -11.22
C ASP A 7 -4.33 14.48 -11.15
N THR A 8 -5.40 14.05 -11.83
CA THR A 8 -6.71 14.71 -11.78
C THR A 8 -7.85 13.71 -11.61
N VAL A 9 -9.00 14.19 -11.12
CA VAL A 9 -10.24 13.39 -11.03
C VAL A 9 -10.68 12.88 -12.40
N ASP A 10 -10.53 13.71 -13.44
CA ASP A 10 -10.90 13.35 -14.80
C ASP A 10 -9.99 12.24 -15.35
N GLU A 11 -8.68 12.31 -15.10
CA GLU A 11 -7.75 11.24 -15.48
C GLU A 11 -8.02 9.93 -14.75
N PHE A 12 -8.39 10.00 -13.46
CA PHE A 12 -8.80 8.83 -12.70
C PHE A 12 -9.98 8.12 -13.40
N TYR A 13 -11.09 8.83 -13.67
CA TYR A 13 -12.24 8.22 -14.34
C TYR A 13 -11.95 7.79 -15.77
N ARG A 14 -11.14 8.55 -16.51
CA ARG A 14 -10.69 8.18 -17.87
C ARG A 14 -9.94 6.85 -17.87
N LYS A 15 -9.05 6.60 -16.89
CA LYS A 15 -8.36 5.31 -16.76
C LYS A 15 -9.32 4.17 -16.44
N LEU A 16 -10.30 4.39 -15.56
CA LEU A 16 -11.32 3.37 -15.26
C LEU A 16 -12.12 3.00 -16.51
N ILE A 17 -12.58 4.00 -17.27
CA ILE A 17 -13.27 3.78 -18.53
C ILE A 17 -12.38 2.99 -19.49
N SER A 18 -11.13 3.46 -19.68
CA SER A 18 -10.16 2.84 -20.60
C SER A 18 -9.92 1.36 -20.28
N HIS A 19 -9.82 1.00 -19.00
CA HIS A 19 -9.65 -0.39 -18.59
C HIS A 19 -10.91 -1.24 -18.81
N LEU A 20 -12.10 -0.67 -18.62
CA LEU A 20 -13.36 -1.38 -18.84
C LEU A 20 -13.70 -1.58 -20.32
N VAL A 21 -13.23 -0.68 -21.19
CA VAL A 21 -13.40 -0.78 -22.66
C VAL A 21 -12.23 -1.49 -23.35
N ASP A 22 -11.19 -1.89 -22.63
CA ASP A 22 -10.05 -2.60 -23.22
C ASP A 22 -10.50 -3.90 -23.88
N GLN A 23 -10.12 -4.10 -25.14
CA GLN A 23 -10.56 -5.25 -25.95
C GLN A 23 -10.16 -6.59 -25.33
N ASN A 24 -9.02 -6.66 -24.64
CA ASN A 24 -8.63 -7.88 -23.93
C ASN A 24 -9.56 -8.18 -22.75
N PHE A 25 -10.04 -7.13 -22.07
CA PHE A 25 -11.01 -7.25 -20.99
C PHE A 25 -12.39 -7.63 -21.53
N LEU A 26 -12.85 -6.95 -22.59
CA LEU A 26 -14.12 -7.24 -23.28
C LEU A 26 -14.15 -8.68 -23.83
N ASN A 27 -13.06 -9.17 -24.44
CA ASN A 27 -12.97 -10.54 -24.96
C ASN A 27 -12.97 -11.60 -23.85
N ARG A 28 -12.38 -11.32 -22.69
CA ARG A 28 -12.49 -12.18 -21.50
C ARG A 28 -13.89 -12.17 -20.90
N TRP A 29 -14.65 -11.09 -21.10
CA TRP A 29 -16.05 -11.00 -20.69
C TRP A 29 -17.00 -11.75 -21.62
N ASP A 30 -16.81 -11.63 -22.93
CA ASP A 30 -17.60 -12.37 -23.93
C ASP A 30 -17.43 -13.90 -23.74
N SER A 31 -16.23 -14.37 -23.37
CA SER A 31 -15.97 -15.79 -23.08
C SER A 31 -16.56 -16.30 -21.76
N LEU A 32 -16.98 -15.40 -20.86
CA LEU A 32 -17.69 -15.72 -19.61
C LEU A 32 -19.23 -15.69 -19.79
N GLY A 33 -19.73 -15.51 -21.01
CA GLY A 33 -21.15 -15.56 -21.35
C GLY A 33 -21.94 -14.30 -21.00
N TRP A 34 -21.27 -13.15 -20.91
CA TRP A 34 -21.89 -11.87 -20.58
C TRP A 34 -22.12 -11.02 -21.84
N SER A 35 -23.27 -10.36 -21.93
CA SER A 35 -23.68 -9.54 -23.08
C SER A 35 -23.40 -8.07 -22.78
N ILE A 36 -22.40 -7.50 -23.45
CA ILE A 36 -22.18 -6.05 -23.45
C ILE A 36 -22.96 -5.47 -24.62
N THR A 37 -23.84 -4.52 -24.35
CA THR A 37 -24.66 -3.89 -25.41
C THR A 37 -23.76 -3.33 -26.52
N SER A 38 -24.17 -3.46 -27.78
CA SER A 38 -23.39 -3.08 -28.97
C SER A 38 -22.96 -1.60 -28.99
N ARG A 39 -23.62 -0.74 -28.20
CA ARG A 39 -23.24 0.68 -27.99
C ARG A 39 -21.91 0.87 -27.25
N PHE A 40 -21.47 -0.12 -26.49
CA PHE A 40 -20.18 -0.09 -25.79
C PHE A 40 -19.01 -0.31 -26.75
N LYS A 41 -19.21 -1.17 -27.76
CA LYS A 41 -18.21 -1.48 -28.80
C LYS A 41 -17.94 -0.28 -29.72
N SER A 42 -18.80 0.75 -29.71
CA SER A 42 -18.63 1.99 -30.47
C SER A 42 -17.91 3.12 -29.72
N ILE A 43 -17.57 2.96 -28.43
CA ILE A 43 -16.72 3.94 -27.73
C ILE A 43 -15.31 3.81 -28.31
N ASN A 44 -14.93 4.77 -29.16
CA ASN A 44 -13.67 4.73 -29.88
C ASN A 44 -12.50 4.98 -28.92
N ILE A 45 -11.70 3.95 -28.65
CA ILE A 45 -10.51 4.01 -27.78
C ILE A 45 -9.50 5.07 -28.28
N GLN A 46 -9.51 5.40 -29.57
CA GLN A 46 -8.65 6.45 -30.16
C GLN A 46 -8.96 7.86 -29.63
N GLU A 47 -10.17 8.12 -29.13
CA GLU A 47 -10.54 9.43 -28.58
C GLU A 47 -10.15 9.60 -27.10
N LEU A 48 -9.91 8.50 -26.39
CA LEU A 48 -9.53 8.50 -24.97
C LEU A 48 -8.01 8.65 -24.76
N GLY A 49 -7.19 8.39 -25.80
CA GLY A 49 -5.72 8.37 -25.72
C GLY A 49 -5.03 9.71 -26.00
N LYS A 50 -5.72 10.66 -26.65
CA LYS A 50 -5.25 12.03 -26.83
C LYS A 50 -6.12 12.94 -25.98
N SER A 51 -5.60 14.09 -25.57
CA SER A 51 -6.40 15.21 -25.08
C SER A 51 -7.35 15.68 -26.19
N VAL A 52 -8.35 14.87 -26.51
CA VAL A 52 -9.30 15.15 -27.58
C VAL A 52 -10.27 16.17 -27.03
N ARG A 53 -10.03 17.44 -27.38
CA ARG A 53 -11.11 18.40 -27.52
C ARG A 53 -12.02 17.85 -28.61
N PHE A 54 -13.03 17.10 -28.19
CA PHE A 54 -14.16 16.79 -29.03
C PHE A 54 -14.77 18.11 -29.49
N GLY A 55 -15.08 18.18 -30.79
CA GLY A 55 -15.73 19.35 -31.38
C GLY A 55 -16.93 19.79 -30.54
N ASP A 56 -17.00 21.09 -30.30
CA ASP A 56 -17.99 21.84 -29.54
C ASP A 56 -17.98 21.64 -28.00
N ALA A 57 -16.98 22.27 -27.37
CA ALA A 57 -17.08 23.05 -26.12
C ALA A 57 -18.08 22.58 -25.04
N LYS A 58 -18.02 21.31 -24.64
CA LYS A 58 -18.37 20.87 -23.29
C LYS A 58 -17.21 20.03 -22.76
N THR A 59 -16.62 20.45 -21.65
CA THR A 59 -15.72 19.61 -20.86
C THR A 59 -16.43 18.29 -20.58
N LEU A 60 -15.91 17.18 -21.11
CA LEU A 60 -16.51 15.86 -20.96
C LEU A 60 -16.49 15.47 -19.48
N ASP A 61 -17.66 15.18 -18.91
CA ASP A 61 -17.76 14.69 -17.52
C ASP A 61 -17.45 13.19 -17.49
N TYR A 62 -16.17 12.85 -17.30
CA TYR A 62 -15.71 11.46 -17.26
C TYR A 62 -16.36 10.64 -16.14
N HIS A 63 -16.76 11.26 -15.03
CA HIS A 63 -17.50 10.57 -13.99
C HIS A 63 -18.90 10.17 -14.49
N ALA A 64 -19.61 11.09 -15.14
CA ALA A 64 -20.92 10.79 -15.72
C ALA A 64 -20.84 9.75 -16.84
N GLU A 65 -19.78 9.77 -17.65
CA GLU A 65 -19.51 8.70 -18.64
C GLU A 65 -19.26 7.36 -17.97
N PHE A 66 -18.45 7.33 -16.92
CA PHE A 66 -18.18 6.11 -16.16
C PHE A 66 -19.46 5.54 -15.55
N CYS A 67 -20.32 6.37 -14.95
CA CYS A 67 -21.63 5.93 -14.45
C CYS A 67 -22.51 5.33 -15.56
N ARG A 68 -22.61 6.01 -16.71
CA ARG A 68 -23.36 5.49 -17.87
C ARG A 68 -22.80 4.17 -18.38
N LEU A 69 -21.48 3.99 -18.31
CA LEU A 69 -20.80 2.75 -18.63
C LEU A 69 -21.27 1.63 -17.70
N LEU A 70 -21.24 1.88 -16.38
CA LEU A 70 -21.67 0.92 -15.37
C LEU A 70 -23.16 0.56 -15.47
N GLU A 71 -24.02 1.51 -15.83
CA GLU A 71 -25.45 1.27 -16.04
C GLU A 71 -25.73 0.31 -17.21
N GLN A 72 -24.86 0.28 -18.22
CA GLN A 72 -24.99 -0.62 -19.37
C GLN A 72 -24.41 -2.02 -19.10
N LEU A 73 -23.75 -2.23 -17.96
CA LEU A 73 -23.23 -3.53 -17.57
C LEU A 73 -24.36 -4.37 -16.96
N GLU A 74 -24.67 -5.48 -17.61
CA GLU A 74 -25.51 -6.54 -17.06
C GLU A 74 -24.64 -7.78 -16.79
N PRO A 75 -23.87 -7.78 -15.69
CA PRO A 75 -22.93 -8.86 -15.48
C PRO A 75 -23.67 -10.07 -14.90
N GLY A 76 -23.43 -11.25 -15.46
CA GLY A 76 -23.99 -12.50 -14.93
C GLY A 76 -23.40 -12.92 -13.57
N ARG A 77 -22.35 -12.24 -13.10
CA ARG A 77 -21.76 -12.35 -11.76
C ARG A 77 -21.23 -10.99 -11.30
N PRO A 78 -21.00 -10.76 -10.00
CA PRO A 78 -20.44 -9.49 -9.53
C PRO A 78 -19.08 -9.17 -10.17
N ILE A 79 -18.88 -7.93 -10.59
CA ILE A 79 -17.61 -7.37 -11.07
C ILE A 79 -16.87 -6.77 -9.87
N VAL A 80 -15.60 -7.12 -9.70
CA VAL A 80 -14.72 -6.50 -8.69
C VAL A 80 -13.77 -5.53 -9.39
N LEU A 81 -13.92 -4.24 -9.10
CA LEU A 81 -13.02 -3.19 -9.53
C LEU A 81 -11.92 -3.02 -8.48
N MET A 82 -10.73 -3.55 -8.79
CA MET A 82 -9.55 -3.43 -7.94
C MET A 82 -8.76 -2.18 -8.35
N LEU A 83 -8.72 -1.20 -7.45
CA LEU A 83 -8.05 0.08 -7.59
C LEU A 83 -6.78 0.06 -6.75
N ASP A 84 -5.65 -0.14 -7.42
CA ASP A 84 -4.34 -0.28 -6.81
C ASP A 84 -3.64 1.08 -6.68
N GLU A 85 -2.99 1.29 -5.53
CA GLU A 85 -2.41 2.56 -5.08
C GLU A 85 -3.39 3.74 -5.05
N PHE A 86 -4.65 3.49 -4.67
CA PHE A 86 -5.67 4.52 -4.55
C PHE A 86 -5.32 5.64 -3.55
N PRO A 87 -4.71 5.38 -2.37
CA PRO A 87 -4.27 6.45 -1.48
C PRO A 87 -3.28 7.41 -2.13
N GLN A 88 -2.33 6.90 -2.94
CA GLN A 88 -1.37 7.74 -3.66
C GLN A 88 -2.07 8.60 -4.73
N THR A 89 -3.09 8.07 -5.41
CA THR A 89 -3.92 8.86 -6.32
C THR A 89 -4.57 10.06 -5.62
N LEU A 90 -5.03 9.90 -4.37
CA LEU A 90 -5.62 11.03 -3.63
C LEU A 90 -4.59 12.11 -3.33
N GLU A 91 -3.36 11.73 -3.00
CA GLU A 91 -2.26 12.66 -2.78
C GLU A 91 -1.88 13.39 -4.07
N ASN A 92 -1.75 12.69 -5.19
CA ASN A 92 -1.41 13.29 -6.47
C ASN A 92 -2.47 14.32 -6.91
N ILE A 93 -3.76 14.00 -6.75
CA ILE A 93 -4.86 14.94 -7.00
C ILE A 93 -4.85 16.10 -6.01
N ARG A 94 -4.49 15.87 -4.73
CA ARG A 94 -4.36 16.95 -3.74
C ARG A 94 -3.27 17.94 -4.15
N GLU A 95 -2.12 17.45 -4.60
CA GLU A 95 -0.99 18.29 -5.02
C GLU A 95 -1.31 19.08 -6.28
N ASN A 96 -2.02 18.48 -7.24
CA ASN A 96 -2.27 19.07 -8.54
C ASN A 96 -3.56 19.92 -8.61
N GLU A 97 -4.67 19.46 -8.02
CA GLU A 97 -5.98 20.13 -8.10
C GLU A 97 -6.54 20.60 -6.74
N GLY A 98 -5.86 20.26 -5.64
CA GLY A 98 -6.24 20.68 -4.30
C GLY A 98 -7.26 19.78 -3.60
N VAL A 99 -7.37 20.01 -2.29
CA VAL A 99 -8.28 19.29 -1.36
C VAL A 99 -9.75 19.23 -1.84
N PRO A 100 -10.34 20.27 -2.47
CA PRO A 100 -11.72 20.19 -2.97
C PRO A 100 -11.96 19.09 -4.02
N GLN A 101 -10.98 18.80 -4.88
CA GLN A 101 -11.11 17.74 -5.89
C GLN A 101 -10.96 16.35 -5.27
N VAL A 102 -10.07 16.19 -4.29
CA VAL A 102 -9.99 14.95 -3.50
C VAL A 102 -11.34 14.63 -2.85
N ARG A 103 -11.98 15.65 -2.25
CA ARG A 103 -13.33 15.50 -1.68
C ARG A 103 -14.34 15.08 -2.74
N LYS A 104 -14.30 15.67 -3.94
CA LYS A 104 -15.19 15.31 -5.06
C LYS A 104 -15.00 13.85 -5.46
N LEU A 105 -13.76 13.39 -5.61
CA LEU A 105 -13.46 12.00 -5.93
C LEU A 105 -13.96 11.05 -4.84
N LEU A 106 -13.65 11.31 -3.56
CA LEU A 106 -14.12 10.48 -2.45
C LEU A 106 -15.64 10.43 -2.35
N THR A 107 -16.32 11.56 -2.60
CA THR A 107 -17.79 11.64 -2.62
C THR A 107 -18.37 10.78 -3.73
N THR A 108 -17.91 10.98 -4.97
CA THR A 108 -18.40 10.23 -6.13
C THR A 108 -18.10 8.73 -6.01
N GLN A 109 -16.92 8.35 -5.51
CA GLN A 109 -16.60 6.96 -5.21
C GLN A 109 -17.53 6.35 -4.16
N ARG A 110 -17.89 7.10 -3.12
CA ARG A 110 -18.86 6.64 -2.12
C ARG A 110 -20.25 6.47 -2.72
N GLU A 111 -20.70 7.42 -3.52
CA GLU A 111 -21.99 7.33 -4.23
C GLU A 111 -22.06 6.06 -5.08
N LEU A 112 -20.99 5.76 -5.84
CA LEU A 112 -20.89 4.52 -6.62
C LEU A 112 -21.00 3.25 -5.76
N ARG A 113 -20.40 3.23 -4.57
CA ARG A 113 -20.49 2.07 -3.67
C ARG A 113 -21.87 1.90 -3.03
N GLN A 114 -22.58 3.00 -2.79
CA GLN A 114 -23.87 3.02 -2.11
C GLN A 114 -25.07 2.97 -3.05
N GLU A 115 -24.86 3.21 -4.34
CA GLU A 115 -25.89 3.19 -5.37
C GLU A 115 -26.61 1.81 -5.43
N PRO A 116 -27.91 1.75 -5.10
CA PRO A 116 -28.66 0.51 -5.08
C PRO A 116 -28.64 -0.25 -6.41
N ARG A 117 -28.55 0.46 -7.54
CA ARG A 117 -28.48 -0.16 -8.89
C ARG A 117 -27.23 -1.00 -9.10
N TYR A 118 -26.15 -0.72 -8.38
CA TYR A 118 -24.87 -1.44 -8.48
C TYR A 118 -24.71 -2.51 -7.40
N LYS A 119 -25.60 -2.54 -6.40
CA LYS A 119 -25.52 -3.49 -5.28
C LYS A 119 -25.55 -4.94 -5.79
N GLY A 120 -24.52 -5.70 -5.43
CA GLY A 120 -24.37 -7.10 -5.86
C GLY A 120 -23.91 -7.27 -7.32
N LYS A 121 -23.81 -6.19 -8.10
CA LYS A 121 -23.28 -6.20 -9.47
C LYS A 121 -21.85 -5.68 -9.53
N ILE A 122 -21.51 -4.67 -8.74
CA ILE A 122 -20.20 -4.02 -8.73
C ILE A 122 -19.70 -3.94 -7.30
N GLN A 123 -18.44 -4.30 -7.09
CA GLN A 123 -17.73 -4.20 -5.83
C GLN A 123 -16.41 -3.48 -6.06
N PHE A 124 -16.03 -2.62 -5.12
CA PHE A 124 -14.76 -1.89 -5.17
C PHE A 124 -13.80 -2.48 -4.15
N LEU A 125 -12.56 -2.71 -4.56
CA LEU A 125 -11.45 -3.06 -3.69
C LEU A 125 -10.37 -2.00 -3.88
N TYR A 126 -10.09 -1.24 -2.81
CA TYR A 126 -9.03 -0.25 -2.80
C TYR A 126 -7.80 -0.87 -2.14
N ALA A 127 -6.72 -0.94 -2.89
CA ALA A 127 -5.42 -1.34 -2.39
C ALA A 127 -4.49 -0.12 -2.35
N GLY A 128 -3.50 -0.20 -1.48
CA GLY A 128 -2.48 0.83 -1.34
C GLY A 128 -1.42 0.39 -0.36
N SER A 129 -0.19 0.83 -0.61
CA SER A 129 0.94 0.54 0.27
C SER A 129 0.98 1.44 1.52
N ILE A 130 0.16 2.49 1.54
CA ILE A 130 -0.09 3.37 2.70
C ILE A 130 -1.56 3.27 3.13
N GLY A 131 -1.82 3.61 4.39
CA GLY A 131 -3.19 3.59 4.94
C GLY A 131 -4.11 4.63 4.31
N LEU A 132 -5.15 4.19 3.60
CA LEU A 132 -6.21 5.09 3.08
C LEU A 132 -6.82 5.95 4.19
N GLN A 133 -7.02 5.37 5.39
CA GLN A 133 -7.57 6.08 6.54
C GLN A 133 -6.70 7.26 6.97
N ASN A 134 -5.38 7.07 7.04
CA ASN A 134 -4.44 8.13 7.44
C ASN A 134 -4.48 9.30 6.44
N VAL A 135 -4.50 8.99 5.14
CA VAL A 135 -4.58 9.98 4.06
C VAL A 135 -5.86 10.82 4.17
N VAL A 136 -7.02 10.18 4.33
CA VAL A 136 -8.30 10.94 4.40
C VAL A 136 -8.51 11.65 5.73
N GLU A 137 -7.94 11.15 6.83
CA GLU A 137 -8.03 11.80 8.15
C GLU A 137 -7.28 13.12 8.17
N GLY A 138 -6.09 13.17 7.57
CA GLY A 138 -5.33 14.41 7.37
C GLY A 138 -6.10 15.50 6.59
N MET A 139 -7.12 15.12 5.83
CA MET A 139 -7.99 16.03 5.07
C MET A 139 -9.39 16.23 5.68
N GLY A 140 -9.72 15.58 6.81
CA GLY A 140 -11.05 15.66 7.43
C GLY A 140 -12.16 14.93 6.67
N PHE A 141 -11.82 13.90 5.89
CA PHE A 141 -12.74 13.21 4.96
C PHE A 141 -13.07 11.76 5.35
N THR A 142 -12.80 11.35 6.60
CA THR A 142 -13.07 9.99 7.11
C THR A 142 -14.52 9.51 6.86
N LYS A 143 -15.50 10.41 6.91
CA LYS A 143 -16.92 10.11 6.61
C LYS A 143 -17.16 9.53 5.20
N HIS A 144 -16.27 9.80 4.24
CA HIS A 144 -16.42 9.35 2.86
C HIS A 144 -15.98 7.89 2.65
N ILE A 145 -15.24 7.31 3.60
CA ILE A 145 -14.73 5.94 3.53
C ILE A 145 -15.30 5.04 4.63
N ASN A 146 -16.15 5.56 5.52
CA ASN A 146 -16.62 4.81 6.69
C ASN A 146 -17.51 3.59 6.36
N ASP A 147 -17.91 3.44 5.09
CA ASP A 147 -18.63 2.29 4.56
C ASP A 147 -17.69 1.15 4.12
N LEU A 148 -16.38 1.42 4.02
CA LEU A 148 -15.39 0.44 3.63
C LEU A 148 -15.07 -0.50 4.79
N ARG A 149 -14.85 -1.77 4.44
CA ARG A 149 -14.26 -2.76 5.35
C ARG A 149 -12.77 -2.82 5.11
N GLU A 150 -11.99 -2.53 6.15
CA GLU A 150 -10.54 -2.68 6.11
C GLU A 150 -10.14 -4.17 6.20
N VAL A 151 -9.19 -4.57 5.36
CA VAL A 151 -8.52 -5.88 5.43
C VAL A 151 -7.03 -5.64 5.47
N LYS A 152 -6.42 -5.87 6.64
CA LYS A 152 -4.97 -5.73 6.83
C LYS A 152 -4.26 -7.01 6.41
N MET A 153 -3.31 -6.89 5.49
CA MET A 153 -2.40 -7.98 5.13
C MET A 153 -1.42 -8.19 6.29
N ARG A 154 -1.46 -9.38 6.88
CA ARG A 154 -0.58 -9.77 7.98
C ARG A 154 0.62 -10.55 7.44
N PRO A 155 1.76 -10.58 8.17
CA PRO A 155 2.82 -11.54 7.89
C PRO A 155 2.27 -12.96 7.96
N PHE A 156 2.99 -13.90 7.34
CA PHE A 156 2.63 -15.29 7.39
C PHE A 156 2.58 -15.81 8.82
N ARG A 157 1.65 -16.73 9.08
CA ARG A 157 1.78 -17.60 10.25
C ARG A 157 3.03 -18.46 10.10
N ARG A 158 3.54 -19.00 11.21
CA ARG A 158 4.76 -19.80 11.22
C ARG A 158 4.69 -21.01 10.27
N ASP A 159 3.55 -21.70 10.21
CA ASP A 159 3.29 -22.83 9.32
C ASP A 159 3.31 -22.44 7.82
N GLU A 160 2.73 -21.29 7.49
CA GLU A 160 2.72 -20.72 6.13
C GLU A 160 4.14 -20.30 5.71
N ALA A 161 4.86 -19.64 6.62
CA ALA A 161 6.23 -19.20 6.40
C ALA A 161 7.18 -20.37 6.18
N LEU A 162 7.08 -21.43 6.99
CA LEU A 162 7.86 -22.65 6.83
C LEU A 162 7.63 -23.28 5.45
N SER A 163 6.37 -23.42 5.05
CA SER A 163 5.97 -23.97 3.75
C SER A 163 6.50 -23.11 2.58
N TYR A 164 6.43 -21.79 2.74
CA TYR A 164 6.94 -20.84 1.75
C TYR A 164 8.46 -20.89 1.61
N THR A 165 9.19 -20.86 2.72
CA THR A 165 10.66 -20.97 2.77
C THR A 165 11.15 -22.26 2.12
N GLN A 166 10.52 -23.40 2.44
CA GLN A 166 10.85 -24.69 1.83
C GLN A 166 10.64 -24.69 0.30
N CYS A 167 9.58 -24.03 -0.17
CA CYS A 167 9.32 -23.87 -1.60
C CYS A 167 10.43 -23.07 -2.29
N LEU A 168 10.87 -21.96 -1.68
CA LEU A 168 11.94 -21.10 -2.23
C LEU A 168 13.29 -21.83 -2.25
N LEU A 169 13.67 -22.50 -1.16
CA LEU A 169 14.91 -23.29 -1.09
C LEU A 169 14.94 -24.38 -2.16
N ARG A 170 13.83 -25.11 -2.33
CA ARG A 170 13.71 -26.15 -3.36
C ARG A 170 13.91 -25.61 -4.76
N ARG A 171 13.38 -24.41 -5.07
CA ARG A 171 13.58 -23.75 -6.37
C ARG A 171 15.04 -23.37 -6.61
N LYS A 172 15.80 -23.07 -5.55
CA LYS A 172 17.24 -22.83 -5.60
C LYS A 172 18.08 -24.12 -5.58
N GLY A 173 17.47 -25.29 -5.45
CA GLY A 173 18.20 -26.56 -5.28
C GLY A 173 18.91 -26.68 -3.92
N LEU A 174 18.53 -25.86 -2.94
CA LEU A 174 19.06 -25.90 -1.59
C LEU A 174 18.19 -26.77 -0.68
N GLN A 175 18.83 -27.39 0.31
CA GLN A 175 18.14 -28.19 1.33
C GLN A 175 18.56 -27.70 2.72
N ALA A 176 17.60 -27.67 3.63
CA ALA A 176 17.79 -27.33 5.04
C ALA A 176 16.99 -28.30 5.89
N ASP A 177 17.51 -28.62 7.08
CA ASP A 177 16.75 -29.36 8.08
C ASP A 177 15.75 -28.45 8.82
N ALA A 178 14.89 -29.05 9.64
CA ALA A 178 13.87 -28.32 10.38
C ALA A 178 14.45 -27.31 11.38
N SER A 179 15.57 -27.64 12.05
CA SER A 179 16.20 -26.75 13.03
C SER A 179 16.70 -25.48 12.35
N TRP A 180 17.38 -25.63 11.21
CA TRP A 180 17.90 -24.51 10.44
C TRP A 180 16.77 -23.61 9.92
N LEU A 181 15.66 -24.20 9.46
CA LEU A 181 14.49 -23.44 9.02
C LEU A 181 13.88 -22.61 10.16
N GLU A 182 13.75 -23.18 11.37
CA GLU A 182 13.25 -22.43 12.52
C GLU A 182 14.19 -21.28 12.89
N MET A 183 15.50 -21.51 12.89
CA MET A 183 16.48 -20.46 13.17
C MET A 183 16.41 -19.30 12.16
N LEU A 184 16.23 -19.59 10.87
CA LEU A 184 16.05 -18.57 9.84
C LEU A 184 14.77 -17.76 10.09
N LEU A 185 13.66 -18.43 10.42
CA LEU A 185 12.39 -17.76 10.67
C LEU A 185 12.44 -16.93 11.95
N ASP A 186 13.14 -17.38 13.00
CA ASP A 186 13.39 -16.60 14.22
C ASP A 186 14.25 -15.38 13.95
N ARG A 187 15.23 -15.50 13.04
CA ARG A 187 16.05 -14.36 12.64
C ARG A 187 15.23 -13.27 11.93
N ILE A 188 14.23 -13.68 11.15
CA ILE A 188 13.32 -12.75 10.44
C ILE A 188 12.27 -12.18 11.40
N ASP A 189 11.72 -13.02 12.30
CA ASP A 189 10.65 -12.77 13.28
C ASP A 189 9.33 -12.25 12.67
N TRP A 190 9.36 -11.07 12.04
CA TRP A 190 8.25 -10.57 11.24
C TRP A 190 8.22 -11.24 9.88
N LEU A 191 7.49 -12.36 9.80
CA LEU A 191 7.43 -13.30 8.67
C LEU A 191 6.68 -12.73 7.43
N ALA A 192 7.01 -11.52 7.02
CA ALA A 192 6.57 -10.95 5.76
C ALA A 192 7.16 -11.77 4.61
N PRO A 193 6.35 -12.18 3.62
CA PRO A 193 6.82 -13.00 2.49
C PRO A 193 8.01 -12.36 1.75
N PHE A 194 8.03 -11.03 1.68
CA PHE A 194 9.10 -10.24 1.09
C PHE A 194 10.44 -10.45 1.79
N TYR A 195 10.49 -10.34 3.13
CA TYR A 195 11.74 -10.51 3.89
C TYR A 195 12.26 -11.95 3.84
N ILE A 196 11.36 -12.94 3.85
CA ILE A 196 11.73 -14.35 3.65
C ILE A 196 12.39 -14.52 2.27
N SER A 197 11.77 -13.98 1.22
CA SER A 197 12.31 -14.08 -0.14
C SER A 197 13.68 -13.44 -0.26
N LEU A 198 13.84 -12.22 0.25
CA LEU A 198 15.11 -11.51 0.21
C LEU A 198 16.24 -12.27 0.92
N LEU A 199 15.99 -12.78 2.14
CA LEU A 199 17.01 -13.53 2.86
C LEU A 199 17.38 -14.82 2.12
N ILE A 200 16.37 -15.54 1.58
CA ILE A 200 16.64 -16.73 0.77
C ILE A 200 17.40 -16.40 -0.51
N ASP A 201 17.18 -15.24 -1.12
CA ASP A 201 17.87 -14.80 -2.34
C ASP A 201 19.38 -14.60 -2.13
N GLU A 202 19.82 -14.27 -0.92
CA GLU A 202 21.23 -14.16 -0.53
C GLU A 202 21.90 -15.51 -0.19
N LEU A 203 21.13 -16.60 -0.13
CA LEU A 203 21.69 -17.93 0.11
C LEU A 203 22.27 -18.53 -1.17
N HIS A 204 23.57 -18.82 -1.12
CA HIS A 204 24.32 -19.43 -2.23
C HIS A 204 25.11 -20.68 -1.83
N ALA A 205 25.24 -20.97 -0.53
CA ALA A 205 26.03 -22.09 -0.03
C ALA A 205 25.23 -23.40 0.05
N SER A 206 25.91 -24.53 -0.13
CA SER A 206 25.39 -25.87 0.12
C SER A 206 26.54 -26.77 0.61
N PRO A 207 26.45 -27.40 1.79
CA PRO A 207 25.30 -27.43 2.72
C PRO A 207 25.06 -26.08 3.42
N LEU A 208 23.84 -25.89 3.93
CA LEU A 208 23.49 -24.73 4.73
C LEU A 208 23.94 -24.93 6.20
N GLU A 209 24.58 -23.91 6.77
CA GLU A 209 25.05 -23.84 8.14
C GLU A 209 24.43 -22.61 8.80
N GLU A 210 24.41 -22.56 10.14
CA GLU A 210 23.85 -21.44 10.91
C GLU A 210 24.46 -20.09 10.50
N LYS A 211 25.78 -20.02 10.29
CA LYS A 211 26.49 -18.79 9.88
C LYS A 211 25.93 -18.17 8.59
N HIS A 212 25.40 -18.98 7.67
CA HIS A 212 24.87 -18.50 6.40
C HIS A 212 23.58 -17.69 6.60
N ILE A 213 22.84 -17.89 7.70
CA ILE A 213 21.67 -17.09 8.03
C ILE A 213 22.11 -15.64 8.32
N ASP A 214 23.13 -15.47 9.16
CA ASP A 214 23.63 -14.15 9.51
C ASP A 214 24.33 -13.45 8.33
N GLU A 215 25.12 -14.20 7.55
CA GLU A 215 25.73 -13.67 6.32
C GLU A 215 24.66 -13.18 5.33
N ALA A 216 23.63 -14.00 5.07
CA ALA A 216 22.50 -13.63 4.21
C ALA A 216 21.71 -12.43 4.77
N PHE A 217 21.49 -12.38 6.08
CA PHE A 217 20.81 -11.26 6.72
C PHE A 217 21.58 -9.94 6.53
N GLN A 218 22.91 -9.96 6.71
CA GLN A 218 23.75 -8.78 6.50
C GLN A 218 23.81 -8.36 5.02
N ALA A 219 23.89 -9.33 4.10
CA ALA A 219 23.87 -9.09 2.67
C ALA A 219 22.55 -8.44 2.23
N MET A 220 21.41 -9.02 2.64
CA MET A 220 20.07 -8.50 2.38
C MET A 220 19.95 -7.03 2.79
N ILE A 221 20.39 -6.69 4.00
CA ILE A 221 20.32 -5.31 4.53
C ILE A 221 21.25 -4.36 3.77
N GLY A 222 22.35 -4.87 3.19
CA GLY A 222 23.22 -4.09 2.31
C GLY A 222 22.55 -3.64 1.00
N HIS A 223 21.46 -4.27 0.58
CA HIS A 223 20.70 -3.88 -0.61
C HIS A 223 19.74 -2.72 -0.32
N ARG A 224 20.29 -1.51 -0.18
CA ARG A 224 19.56 -0.28 0.19
C ARG A 224 18.25 -0.07 -0.58
N ASN A 225 18.24 -0.33 -1.90
CA ASN A 225 17.07 -0.13 -2.75
C ASN A 225 15.84 -0.94 -2.30
N ASN A 226 16.04 -2.09 -1.66
CA ASN A 226 14.95 -2.94 -1.17
C ASN A 226 14.18 -2.30 -0.01
N PHE A 227 14.75 -1.30 0.66
CA PHE A 227 14.19 -0.71 1.87
C PHE A 227 14.06 0.82 1.81
N GLU A 228 14.69 1.49 0.85
CA GLU A 228 14.64 2.97 0.70
C GLU A 228 13.22 3.54 0.74
N HIS A 229 12.24 2.78 0.25
CA HIS A 229 10.83 3.16 0.27
C HIS A 229 10.28 3.41 1.70
N TRP A 230 10.81 2.74 2.72
CA TRP A 230 10.47 3.00 4.12
C TRP A 230 10.96 4.37 4.58
N HIS A 231 12.11 4.84 4.08
CA HIS A 231 12.53 6.22 4.39
C HIS A 231 11.79 7.24 3.55
N SER A 232 11.56 6.96 2.26
CA SER A 232 10.91 7.91 1.37
C SER A 232 9.45 8.18 1.72
N ARG A 233 8.71 7.19 2.24
CA ARG A 233 7.30 7.35 2.63
C ARG A 233 7.10 8.22 3.86
N LEU A 234 8.11 8.40 4.71
CA LEU A 234 8.05 9.35 5.83
C LEU A 234 8.22 10.82 5.38
N LYS A 235 8.63 11.06 4.13
CA LYS A 235 8.88 12.43 3.63
C LYS A 235 7.58 13.27 3.58
N PRO A 236 7.68 14.61 3.49
CA PRO A 236 6.66 15.58 3.93
C PRO A 236 5.31 15.64 3.19
N GLN A 237 4.89 14.61 2.46
CA GLN A 237 3.60 14.66 1.74
C GLN A 237 2.43 14.75 2.72
N ALA A 238 2.50 14.04 3.86
CA ALA A 238 1.49 14.06 4.93
C ALA A 238 2.01 14.55 6.30
N LEU A 239 3.31 14.86 6.41
CA LEU A 239 3.94 15.32 7.65
C LEU A 239 4.54 16.72 7.47
N SER A 240 4.41 17.57 8.49
CA SER A 240 5.19 18.80 8.56
C SER A 240 6.69 18.51 8.66
N LYS A 241 7.53 19.52 8.48
CA LYS A 241 8.99 19.36 8.59
C LYS A 241 9.41 18.97 10.00
N GLU A 242 8.72 19.51 10.99
CA GLU A 242 8.90 19.27 12.42
C GLU A 242 8.45 17.84 12.77
N GLU A 243 7.29 17.42 12.28
CA GLU A 243 6.76 16.07 12.45
C GLU A 243 7.66 15.01 11.82
N TYR A 244 8.17 15.27 10.61
CA TYR A 244 9.13 14.38 9.95
C TYR A 244 10.40 14.22 10.77
N ARG A 245 10.96 15.34 11.29
CA ARG A 245 12.16 15.28 12.13
C ARG A 245 11.91 14.49 13.40
N TYR A 246 10.78 14.71 14.07
CA TYR A 246 10.37 13.94 15.24
C TYR A 246 10.29 12.44 14.93
N CYS A 247 9.56 12.06 13.88
CA CYS A 247 9.39 10.65 13.50
C CYS A 247 10.74 10.00 13.17
N LYS A 248 11.61 10.70 12.42
CA LYS A 248 12.95 10.21 12.10
C LYS A 248 13.78 10.00 13.37
N THR A 249 13.82 10.98 14.28
CA THR A 249 14.58 10.88 15.54
C THR A 249 14.06 9.72 16.40
N LEU A 250 12.73 9.60 16.56
CA LEU A 250 12.12 8.54 17.36
C LEU A 250 12.43 7.16 16.78
N LEU A 251 12.31 6.98 15.46
CA LEU A 251 12.65 5.73 14.79
C LEU A 251 14.15 5.41 14.91
N SER A 252 15.04 6.40 14.76
CA SER A 252 16.48 6.18 14.93
C SER A 252 16.83 5.72 16.36
N LEU A 253 16.18 6.27 17.39
CA LEU A 253 16.36 5.79 18.76
C LEU A 253 15.74 4.41 18.99
N ALA A 254 14.59 4.12 18.37
CA ALA A 254 13.96 2.80 18.44
C ALA A 254 14.74 1.71 17.66
N ALA A 255 15.62 2.12 16.74
CA ALA A 255 16.45 1.25 15.93
C ALA A 255 17.75 0.82 16.63
N ASP A 256 18.12 1.49 17.71
CA ASP A 256 19.33 1.18 18.49
C ASP A 256 19.33 -0.31 18.93
N PRO A 257 20.34 -1.10 18.53
CA PRO A 257 20.42 -2.52 18.90
C PRO A 257 20.58 -2.74 20.41
N ASP A 258 21.15 -1.78 21.14
CA ASP A 258 21.33 -1.83 22.59
C ASP A 258 20.13 -1.22 23.35
N GLY A 259 19.19 -0.62 22.62
CA GLY A 259 18.00 0.03 23.16
C GLY A 259 16.86 -0.94 23.52
N LEU A 260 16.07 -0.59 24.53
CA LEU A 260 14.87 -1.33 24.94
C LEU A 260 13.59 -0.92 24.16
N GLY A 261 13.73 -0.13 23.10
CA GLY A 261 12.62 0.59 22.47
C GLY A 261 12.21 1.86 23.22
N ILE A 262 11.20 2.57 22.74
CA ILE A 262 10.84 3.91 23.22
C ILE A 262 9.60 3.87 24.12
N GLY A 263 9.72 4.37 25.35
CA GLY A 263 8.56 4.54 26.23
C GLY A 263 7.68 5.72 25.80
N TYR A 264 6.40 5.72 26.19
CA TYR A 264 5.50 6.84 25.85
C TYR A 264 5.97 8.18 26.41
N ALA A 265 6.51 8.20 27.64
CA ALA A 265 7.08 9.42 28.23
C ALA A 265 8.31 9.94 27.45
N GLU A 266 9.18 9.03 26.97
CA GLU A 266 10.32 9.38 26.12
C GLU A 266 9.83 9.95 24.78
N ALA A 267 8.80 9.33 24.18
CA ALA A 267 8.18 9.83 22.95
C ALA A 267 7.57 11.23 23.12
N CYS A 268 6.93 11.53 24.25
CA CYS A 268 6.41 12.87 24.57
C CYS A 268 7.54 13.89 24.78
N ASN A 269 8.61 13.51 25.49
CA ASN A 269 9.76 14.39 25.69
C ASN A 269 10.42 14.78 24.36
N LEU A 270 10.56 13.82 23.44
CA LEU A 270 11.02 14.08 22.08
C LEU A 270 10.05 15.01 21.32
N ALA A 271 8.74 14.85 21.52
CA ALA A 271 7.73 15.67 20.83
C ALA A 271 7.81 17.14 21.27
N VAL A 272 8.07 17.40 22.56
CA VAL A 272 8.35 18.74 23.07
C VAL A 272 9.60 19.34 22.45
N GLN A 273 10.68 18.57 22.29
CA GLN A 273 11.92 19.04 21.67
C GLN A 273 11.75 19.42 20.19
N HIS A 274 10.77 18.82 19.53
CA HIS A 274 10.48 19.03 18.11
C HIS A 274 9.27 19.94 17.85
N ASP A 275 8.64 20.50 18.89
CA ASP A 275 7.46 21.36 18.81
C ASP A 275 6.24 20.68 18.15
N VAL A 276 6.01 19.40 18.48
CA VAL A 276 4.91 18.55 17.93
C VAL A 276 4.16 17.77 19.01
N MET A 277 4.09 18.33 20.23
CA MET A 277 3.50 17.64 21.38
C MET A 277 2.00 17.38 21.18
N ASP A 278 1.28 18.30 20.54
CA ASP A 278 -0.16 18.17 20.28
C ASP A 278 -0.45 17.05 19.26
N GLU A 279 0.52 16.73 18.41
CA GLU A 279 0.43 15.71 17.36
C GLU A 279 0.98 14.35 17.78
N VAL A 280 1.62 14.23 18.95
CA VAL A 280 2.37 13.03 19.36
C VAL A 280 1.56 11.74 19.22
N SER A 281 0.29 11.76 19.64
CA SER A 281 -0.59 10.60 19.54
C SER A 281 -0.91 10.22 18.09
N ARG A 282 -1.13 11.23 17.23
CA ARG A 282 -1.38 11.04 15.80
C ARG A 282 -0.14 10.48 15.11
N LEU A 283 1.04 11.01 15.41
CA LEU A 283 2.30 10.57 14.82
C LEU A 283 2.66 9.13 15.21
N LEU A 284 2.50 8.77 16.48
CA LEU A 284 2.68 7.38 16.94
C LEU A 284 1.69 6.44 16.26
N ASN A 285 0.42 6.84 16.12
CA ASN A 285 -0.57 6.05 15.41
C ASN A 285 -0.19 5.85 13.93
N ILE A 286 0.34 6.87 13.25
CA ILE A 286 0.84 6.76 11.87
C ILE A 286 1.98 5.74 11.81
N LEU A 287 2.99 5.86 12.68
CA LEU A 287 4.14 4.94 12.70
C LEU A 287 3.72 3.48 12.99
N GLN A 288 2.71 3.28 13.83
CA GLN A 288 2.16 1.96 14.09
C GLN A 288 1.34 1.43 12.92
N HIS A 289 0.49 2.28 12.34
CA HIS A 289 -0.39 1.93 11.23
C HIS A 289 0.41 1.54 9.99
N ASP A 290 1.46 2.30 9.68
CA ASP A 290 2.26 2.12 8.48
C ASP A 290 3.32 1.01 8.64
N GLY A 291 3.35 0.32 9.77
CA GLY A 291 4.15 -0.89 9.96
C GLY A 291 5.57 -0.65 10.48
N TYR A 292 5.90 0.55 10.97
CA TYR A 292 7.20 0.80 11.59
C TYR A 292 7.24 0.22 13.00
N LEU A 293 6.27 0.59 13.85
CA LEU A 293 6.34 0.33 15.29
C LEU A 293 5.16 -0.51 15.83
N ALA A 294 5.43 -1.34 16.83
CA ALA A 294 4.42 -1.96 17.67
C ALA A 294 4.76 -1.78 19.14
N ARG A 295 3.76 -1.93 20.00
CA ARG A 295 3.96 -1.97 21.45
C ARG A 295 4.36 -3.38 21.85
N ASP A 296 5.46 -3.49 22.60
CA ASP A 296 5.86 -4.73 23.27
C ASP A 296 5.01 -4.99 24.53
N GLU A 297 5.30 -6.10 25.22
CA GLU A 297 4.62 -6.49 26.46
C GLU A 297 4.81 -5.45 27.59
N GLN A 298 5.90 -4.68 27.56
CA GLN A 298 6.21 -3.61 28.50
C GLN A 298 5.66 -2.25 28.02
N ASN A 299 4.82 -2.25 26.99
CA ASN A 299 4.17 -1.08 26.41
C ASN A 299 5.16 -0.04 25.81
N ARG A 300 6.36 -0.48 25.43
CA ARG A 300 7.36 0.32 24.70
C ARG A 300 7.20 0.13 23.20
N PHE A 301 7.47 1.19 22.44
CA PHE A 301 7.47 1.16 20.98
C PHE A 301 8.75 0.53 20.45
N ARG A 302 8.63 -0.53 19.67
CA ARG A 302 9.73 -1.22 18.99
C ARG A 302 9.41 -1.40 17.52
N PHE A 303 10.46 -1.52 16.70
CA PHE A 303 10.26 -1.92 15.32
C PHE A 303 9.53 -3.25 15.24
N ILE A 304 8.53 -3.30 14.37
CA ILE A 304 7.76 -4.52 14.11
C ILE A 304 8.65 -5.61 13.50
N SER A 305 9.57 -5.20 12.62
CA SER A 305 10.48 -6.10 11.91
C SER A 305 11.93 -5.89 12.36
N PRO A 306 12.62 -6.94 12.86
CA PRO A 306 14.06 -6.89 13.11
C PRO A 306 14.88 -6.58 11.86
N VAL A 307 14.42 -7.03 10.68
CA VAL A 307 15.04 -6.71 9.39
C VAL A 307 14.99 -5.20 9.14
N LEU A 308 13.80 -4.61 9.28
CA LEU A 308 13.61 -3.17 9.08
C LEU A 308 14.39 -2.36 10.12
N ARG A 309 14.41 -2.81 11.38
CA ARG A 309 15.20 -2.20 12.47
C ARG A 309 16.67 -2.14 12.12
N ALA A 310 17.24 -3.27 11.71
CA ALA A 310 18.67 -3.39 11.41
C ALA A 310 19.05 -2.56 10.17
N TRP A 311 18.19 -2.52 9.14
CA TRP A 311 18.38 -1.63 8.01
C TRP A 311 18.32 -0.14 8.41
N TRP A 312 17.31 0.25 9.19
CA TRP A 312 17.16 1.64 9.64
C TRP A 312 18.37 2.11 10.45
N TRP A 313 18.85 1.25 11.35
CA TRP A 313 20.06 1.52 12.13
C TRP A 313 21.27 1.76 11.23
N LYS A 314 21.50 0.87 10.26
CA LYS A 314 22.69 0.89 9.40
C LYS A 314 22.69 2.05 8.40
N GLU A 315 21.56 2.38 7.78
CA GLU A 315 21.51 3.28 6.62
C GLU A 315 20.97 4.68 6.94
N ILE A 316 20.19 4.83 8.03
CA ILE A 316 19.48 6.08 8.35
C ILE A 316 19.92 6.70 9.67
N ALA A 317 20.13 5.88 10.72
CA ALA A 317 20.42 6.35 12.07
C ALA A 317 21.91 6.55 12.35
N ASN A 318 22.75 5.63 11.88
CA ASN A 318 24.22 5.66 11.98
C ASN A 318 24.84 6.19 10.69
#